data_AF-A0A0H3X144-F1
#
_entry.id   AF-A0A0H3X144-F1
#
_cell.length_a   1.000
_cell.length_b   1.000
_cell.length_c   1.000
_cell.angle_alpha   90.00
_cell.angle_beta   90.00
_cell.angle_gamma   90.00
#
_symmetry.space_group_name_H-M   'P 1'
#
loop_
_entity.id
_entity.type
_entity.pdbx_description
1 polymer ?
#
loop_
_entity_poly.entity_id
_entity_poly.type
_entity_poly.pdbx_seq_one_letter_code
_entity_poly.pdbx_strand_id
1 'polypeptide(L)' 'MGDVSVEEMLDGGMGSLRLINKNARNRKFGGQLVESEYVDMDGVQISVAVNVDQFGDLFELDIWKVDFSALIKFPSP' A
#
# COMPACT_ATOMS: atom_id res chain seq x y z
N MET A 1 8.27 11.39 -17.52
CA MET A 1 7.59 10.86 -16.31
C MET A 1 6.84 12.01 -15.69
N GLY A 2 5.51 11.92 -15.56
CA GLY A 2 4.74 12.94 -14.86
C GLY A 2 5.00 12.87 -13.36
N ASP A 3 4.73 13.96 -12.64
CA ASP A 3 4.85 13.99 -11.18
C ASP A 3 3.86 12.99 -10.56
N VAL A 4 4.40 11.96 -9.92
CA VAL A 4 3.65 11.04 -9.07
C VAL A 4 3.85 11.49 -7.62
N SER A 5 2.76 11.72 -6.90
CA SER A 5 2.77 11.97 -5.46
C SER A 5 2.19 10.78 -4.71
N VAL A 6 2.48 10.69 -3.42
CA VAL A 6 1.91 9.69 -2.53
C VAL A 6 1.13 10.38 -1.42
N GLU A 7 0.05 9.74 -0.98
CA GLU A 7 -0.77 10.17 0.15
C GLU A 7 -0.99 8.99 1.09
N GLU A 8 -0.96 9.23 2.40
CA GLU A 8 -1.34 8.22 3.38
C GLU A 8 -2.84 7.92 3.29
N MET A 9 -3.18 6.65 3.39
CA MET A 9 -4.56 6.20 3.40
C MET A 9 -5.14 6.28 4.81
N LEU A 10 -6.43 6.59 4.91
CA LEU A 10 -7.17 6.56 6.18
C LEU A 10 -7.57 5.12 6.54
N ASP A 11 -6.58 4.26 6.76
CA ASP A 11 -6.73 2.81 6.95
C ASP A 11 -6.71 2.37 8.43
N GLY A 12 -6.75 3.32 9.37
CA GLY A 12 -6.60 3.02 10.80
C GLY A 12 -5.14 3.01 11.28
N GLY A 13 -4.21 3.50 10.47
CA GLY A 13 -2.79 3.62 10.81
C GLY A 13 -1.97 2.39 10.43
N MET A 14 -2.43 1.62 9.43
CA MET A 14 -1.66 0.49 8.91
C MET A 14 -0.51 0.92 8.02
N GLY A 15 -0.51 2.18 7.57
CA GLY A 15 0.60 2.80 6.83
C GLY A 15 0.51 2.62 5.32
N SER A 16 -0.67 2.28 4.80
CA SER A 16 -0.90 2.14 3.37
C SER A 16 -0.78 3.48 2.66
N LEU A 17 -0.24 3.45 1.44
CA LEU A 17 -0.02 4.63 0.62
C LEU A 17 -0.79 4.54 -0.70
N ARG A 18 -1.41 5.64 -1.07
CA ARG A 18 -2.07 5.84 -2.36
C ARG A 18 -1.14 6.55 -3.32
N LEU A 19 -0.93 6.00 -4.52
CA LEU A 19 -0.17 6.68 -5.58
C LEU A 19 -1.09 7.53 -6.44
N ILE A 20 -0.83 8.84 -6.46
CA ILE A 20 -1.60 9.85 -7.17
C ILE A 20 -0.84 10.27 -8.43
N ASN A 21 -1.46 10.00 -9.58
CA ASN A 21 -1.04 10.54 -10.86
C ASN A 21 -2.04 11.64 -11.26
N LYS A 22 -1.61 12.90 -11.22
CA LYS A 22 -2.47 14.08 -11.47
C LYS A 22 -3.10 14.10 -12.86
N ASN A 23 -2.51 13.39 -13.83
CA ASN A 23 -3.01 13.33 -15.20
C ASN A 23 -4.00 12.18 -15.42
N ALA A 24 -4.06 11.22 -14.50
CA ALA A 24 -4.91 10.05 -14.62
C ALA A 24 -6.26 10.29 -13.94
N ARG A 25 -7.36 10.12 -14.69
CA ARG A 25 -8.73 10.21 -14.15
C ARG A 25 -9.33 8.81 -14.05
N ASN A 26 -10.14 8.58 -13.02
CA ASN A 26 -10.92 7.33 -12.83
C ASN A 26 -10.08 6.04 -12.77
N ARG A 27 -8.89 6.12 -12.15
CA ARG A 27 -8.09 4.92 -11.84
C ARG A 27 -8.87 4.01 -10.88
N LYS A 28 -8.84 2.71 -11.14
CA LYS A 28 -9.45 1.65 -10.33
C LYS A 28 -8.43 0.55 -10.13
N PHE A 29 -8.58 -0.23 -9.07
CA PHE A 29 -7.74 -1.40 -8.85
C PHE A 29 -7.80 -2.33 -10.08
N GLY A 30 -6.63 -2.75 -10.56
CA GLY A 30 -6.49 -3.67 -11.69
C GLY A 30 -5.87 -5.01 -11.30
N GLY A 31 -5.04 -5.03 -10.26
CA GLY A 31 -4.46 -6.27 -9.74
C GLY A 31 -3.35 -6.03 -8.73
N GLN A 32 -2.95 -7.11 -8.06
CA GLN A 32 -1.78 -7.15 -7.18
C GLN A 32 -0.56 -7.55 -8.02
N LEU A 33 0.52 -6.78 -7.94
CA LEU A 33 1.77 -7.02 -8.64
C LEU A 33 2.68 -7.98 -7.85
N VAL A 34 2.81 -7.74 -6.55
CA VAL A 34 3.63 -8.53 -5.63
C VAL A 34 3.10 -8.37 -4.21
N GLU A 35 3.34 -9.39 -3.39
CA GLU A 35 3.05 -9.39 -1.96
C GLU A 35 4.20 -10.05 -1.20
N SER A 36 4.46 -9.54 -0.01
CA SER A 36 5.44 -10.06 0.93
C SER A 36 4.90 -9.98 2.35
N GLU A 37 5.24 -10.97 3.17
CA GLU A 37 4.86 -11.02 4.57
C GLU A 37 6.04 -10.67 5.47
N TYR A 38 5.77 -9.94 6.54
CA TYR A 38 6.73 -9.57 7.58
C TYR A 38 6.11 -9.72 8.97
N VAL A 39 6.91 -9.44 10.00
CA VAL A 39 6.47 -9.42 11.40
C VAL A 39 6.75 -8.02 11.97
N ASP A 40 5.72 -7.38 12.52
CA ASP A 40 5.86 -6.07 13.18
C ASP A 40 6.51 -6.23 14.58
N MET A 41 6.82 -5.11 15.24
CA MET A 41 7.56 -5.09 16.51
C MET A 41 6.85 -5.79 17.67
N ASP A 42 5.53 -5.95 17.59
CA ASP A 42 4.72 -6.67 18.57
C ASP A 42 4.55 -8.17 18.26
N GLY A 43 5.21 -8.66 17.21
CA GLY A 43 5.13 -10.07 16.80
C GLY A 43 3.93 -10.39 15.92
N VAL A 44 3.12 -9.40 15.55
CA VAL A 44 1.97 -9.60 14.67
C VAL A 44 2.41 -9.63 13.20
N GLN A 45 1.87 -10.60 12.44
CA GLN A 45 2.12 -10.71 11.00
C GLN A 45 1.53 -9.50 10.26
N ILE A 46 2.30 -8.98 9.32
CA ILE A 46 1.85 -7.95 8.38
C ILE A 46 2.00 -8.46 6.96
N SER A 47 1.06 -8.13 6.10
CA SER A 47 1.22 -8.28 4.67
C SER A 47 1.41 -6.92 4.02
N VAL A 48 2.29 -6.88 3.02
CA VAL A 48 2.61 -5.70 2.22
C VAL A 48 2.44 -6.06 0.75
N ALA A 49 1.47 -5.45 0.10
CA ALA A 49 1.16 -5.66 -1.31
C ALA A 49 1.37 -4.39 -2.14
N VAL A 50 1.93 -4.56 -3.34
CA VAL A 50 2.00 -3.49 -4.34
C VAL A 50 0.90 -3.75 -5.36
N ASN A 51 -0.03 -2.81 -5.47
CA ASN A 51 -1.17 -2.90 -6.37
C ASN A 51 -0.98 -1.99 -7.59
N VAL A 52 -1.50 -2.43 -8.72
CA VAL A 52 -1.59 -1.65 -9.97
C VAL A 52 -3.04 -1.35 -10.32
N ASP A 53 -3.24 -0.31 -11.11
CA ASP A 53 -4.56 0.06 -11.61
C ASP A 53 -4.96 -0.76 -12.86
N GLN A 54 -6.14 -0.49 -13.40
CA GLN A 54 -6.65 -1.17 -14.58
C GLN A 54 -5.81 -0.96 -15.86
N PHE A 55 -4.86 -0.01 -15.83
CA PHE A 55 -3.94 0.29 -16.93
C PHE A 55 -2.54 -0.27 -16.69
N GLY A 56 -2.31 -0.91 -15.54
CA GLY A 56 -1.00 -1.46 -15.13
C GLY A 56 -0.08 -0.46 -14.46
N ASP A 57 -0.55 0.76 -14.15
CA ASP A 57 0.24 1.78 -13.44
C ASP A 57 0.15 1.57 -11.92
N LEU A 58 1.22 1.88 -11.18
CA LEU A 58 1.25 1.77 -9.71
C LEU A 58 0.11 2.52 -9.03
N PHE A 59 -0.60 1.86 -8.12
CA PHE A 59 -1.87 2.32 -7.58
C PHE A 59 -1.83 2.47 -6.06
N GLU A 60 -1.44 1.42 -5.34
CA GLU A 60 -1.36 1.41 -3.87
C GLU A 60 -0.13 0.62 -3.40
N LEU A 61 0.43 1.06 -2.27
CA LEU A 61 1.16 0.20 -1.36
C LEU A 61 0.19 -0.12 -0.21
N ASP A 62 -0.35 -1.33 -0.21
CA ASP A 62 -1.32 -1.79 0.76
C ASP A 62 -0.60 -2.52 1.89
N ILE A 63 -0.81 -2.10 3.12
CA ILE A 63 -0.21 -2.71 4.31
C ILE A 63 -1.33 -3.04 5.27
N TRP A 64 -1.40 -4.28 5.73
CA TRP A 64 -2.35 -4.64 6.77
C TRP A 64 -1.75 -5.61 7.79
N LYS A 65 -2.10 -5.40 9.06
CA LYS A 65 -1.83 -6.35 10.14
C LYS A 65 -2.97 -7.34 10.21
N VAL A 66 -2.67 -8.62 10.45
CA VAL A 66 -3.69 -9.69 10.51
C VAL A 66 -4.71 -9.50 11.65
N ASP A 67 -4.39 -8.68 12.64
CA ASP A 67 -5.27 -8.35 13.77
C ASP A 67 -5.89 -6.94 13.69
N PHE A 68 -5.66 -6.21 12.59
CA PHE A 68 -6.14 -4.84 12.36
C PHE A 68 -5.62 -3.77 13.34
N SER A 69 -4.57 -4.07 14.12
CA SER A 69 -3.87 -3.05 14.90
C SER A 69 -3.11 -2.09 13.98
N ALA A 70 -2.80 -0.89 14.49
CA ALA A 70 -1.97 0.06 13.76
C ALA A 70 -0.53 -0.46 13.61
N LEU A 71 0.12 -0.11 12.49
CA LEU A 71 1.51 -0.43 12.24
C LEU A 71 2.40 0.31 13.24
N ILE A 72 3.24 -0.42 13.96
CA ILE A 72 4.18 0.20 14.90
C ILE A 72 5.42 0.69 14.16
N LYS A 73 5.92 -0.09 13.19
CA LYS A 73 7.11 0.27 12.42
C LYS A 73 7.07 -0.32 11.00
N PHE A 74 7.49 0.48 10.02
CA PHE A 74 7.70 -0.04 8.68
C PHE A 74 8.74 -1.18 8.65
N PRO A 75 8.46 -2.27 7.91
CA PRO A 75 9.40 -3.37 7.77
C PRO A 75 10.67 -2.91 7.04
N SER A 76 11.81 -3.43 7.45
CA SER A 76 13.08 -3.28 6.74
C SER A 76 13.33 -4.51 5.85
N PRO A 77 13.94 -4.35 4.66
CA PRO A 77 14.36 -5.46 3.81
C PRO A 77 15.34 -6.41 4.49
#